data_AF-A0A833FYW1-F1
#
_entry.id   AF-A0A833FYW1-F1
#
_cell.length_a   1.000
_cell.length_b   1.000
_cell.length_c   1.000
_cell.angle_alpha   90.00
_cell.angle_beta   90.00
_cell.angle_gamma   90.00
#
_symmetry.space_group_name_H-M   'P 1'
#
loop_
_entity.id
_entity.type
_entity.pdbx_description
1 polymer ?
#
loop_
_entity_poly.entity_id
_entity_poly.type
_entity_poly.pdbx_seq_one_letter_code
_entity_poly.pdbx_strand_id
1 'polypeptide(L)'
;MCLVDGRFRMKWIESGRPVAAEPEHRGFGMVVLDQITQSSLDGKVDIKFDANGLQWWLDCPAEVVVEHDSRQQRDVAAPGS
;
A
#
# COMPACT_ATOMS: atom_id res chain seq x y z
N MET A 1 10.48 -1.04 4.96
CA MET A 1 10.04 -0.12 3.90
C MET A 1 11.28 0.38 3.18
N CYS A 2 11.28 0.42 1.85
CA CYS A 2 12.39 0.98 1.06
C CYS A 2 11.90 1.55 -0.28
N LEU A 3 12.73 2.43 -0.85
CA LEU A 3 12.60 2.94 -2.23
C LEU A 3 13.79 2.42 -3.03
N VAL A 4 13.52 1.70 -4.12
CA VAL A 4 14.56 1.13 -4.99
C VAL A 4 14.04 1.20 -6.43
N ASP A 5 14.87 1.71 -7.35
CA ASP A 5 14.57 1.77 -8.79
C ASP A 5 13.20 2.39 -9.13
N GLY A 6 12.86 3.50 -8.46
CA GLY A 6 11.57 4.19 -8.67
C GLY A 6 10.35 3.44 -8.13
N ARG A 7 10.57 2.37 -7.34
CA ARG A 7 9.50 1.58 -6.72
C ARG A 7 9.50 1.72 -5.21
N PHE A 8 8.31 1.69 -4.65
CA PHE A 8 8.05 1.65 -3.22
C PHE A 8 7.76 0.22 -2.77
N ARG A 9 8.51 -0.26 -1.78
CA ARG A 9 8.30 -1.56 -1.17
C ARG A 9 8.04 -1.45 0.32
N MET A 10 6.93 -2.02 0.77
CA MET A 10 6.57 -2.09 2.18
C MET A 10 6.33 -3.53 2.60
N LYS A 11 6.79 -3.86 3.80
CA LYS A 11 6.45 -5.10 4.49
C LYS A 11 5.81 -4.74 5.82
N TRP A 12 4.64 -5.30 6.08
CA TRP A 12 3.98 -5.23 7.37
C TRP A 12 3.93 -6.64 7.97
N ILE A 13 4.30 -6.75 9.24
CA ILE A 13 4.26 -7.99 10.01
C ILE A 13 3.42 -7.73 11.24
N GLU A 14 2.32 -8.46 11.37
CA GLU A 14 1.55 -8.53 12.60
C GLU A 14 2.08 -9.72 13.42
N SER A 15 2.33 -9.51 14.71
CA SER A 15 2.87 -10.54 15.61
C SER A 15 2.12 -10.54 16.93
N GLY A 16 2.12 -11.68 17.62
CA GLY A 16 1.57 -11.81 18.98
C GLY A 16 0.20 -12.48 19.08
N ARG A 17 -0.34 -13.04 17.99
CA ARG A 17 -1.50 -13.93 18.03
C ARG A 17 -1.32 -15.08 17.05
N PRO A 18 -1.58 -16.34 17.44
CA PRO A 18 -1.66 -17.43 16.49
C PRO A 18 -2.81 -17.12 15.52
N VAL A 19 -2.48 -16.89 14.25
CA VAL A 19 -3.48 -16.99 13.20
C VAL A 19 -3.70 -18.49 13.04
N ALA A 20 -4.82 -18.98 13.60
CA ALA A 20 -5.09 -20.41 13.71
C ALA A 20 -5.08 -21.13 12.35
N ALA A 21 -5.34 -20.41 11.26
CA ALA A 21 -5.14 -20.80 9.87
C ALA A 21 -5.41 -19.57 8.99
N GLU A 22 -5.08 -19.65 7.69
CA GLU A 22 -5.62 -18.71 6.71
C GLU A 22 -7.16 -18.65 6.83
N PRO A 23 -7.78 -17.46 6.86
CA PRO A 23 -9.23 -17.35 6.99
C PRO A 23 -9.95 -18.00 5.80
N GLU A 24 -10.94 -18.85 6.07
CA GLU A 24 -11.78 -19.47 5.02
C GLU A 24 -12.61 -18.44 4.23
N HIS A 25 -12.87 -17.27 4.84
CA HIS A 25 -13.68 -16.22 4.25
C HIS A 25 -12.88 -14.94 4.03
N ARG A 26 -12.84 -14.46 2.78
CA ARG A 26 -12.25 -13.17 2.41
C ARG A 26 -13.27 -12.04 2.63
N GLY A 27 -13.37 -11.57 3.87
CA GLY A 27 -14.24 -10.44 4.24
C GLY A 27 -13.68 -9.08 3.78
N PHE A 28 -14.37 -7.99 4.14
CA PHE A 28 -14.02 -6.62 3.75
C PHE A 28 -12.55 -6.26 3.99
N GLY A 29 -11.99 -6.63 5.16
CA GLY A 29 -10.57 -6.37 5.45
C GLY A 29 -9.61 -6.99 4.44
N MET A 30 -9.89 -8.21 3.97
CA MET A 30 -9.09 -8.85 2.92
C MET A 30 -9.24 -8.16 1.57
N VAL A 31 -10.43 -7.66 1.25
CA VAL A 31 -10.66 -6.86 0.03
C VAL A 31 -9.84 -5.57 0.06
N VAL A 32 -9.80 -4.90 1.22
CA VAL A 32 -8.98 -3.70 1.41
C VAL A 32 -7.49 -4.02 1.27
N LEU A 33 -7.01 -5.02 2.01
CA LEU A 33 -5.59 -5.39 2.04
C LEU A 33 -5.08 -5.90 0.70
N ASP A 34 -5.92 -6.52 -0.11
CA ASP A 34 -5.55 -7.13 -1.39
C ASP A 34 -5.99 -6.29 -2.60
N GLN A 35 -7.29 -6.29 -2.91
CA GLN A 35 -7.81 -5.76 -4.18
C GLN A 35 -7.76 -4.23 -4.25
N ILE A 36 -8.27 -3.56 -3.22
CA ILE A 36 -8.37 -2.09 -3.23
C ILE A 36 -6.96 -1.48 -3.18
N THR A 37 -6.07 -2.04 -2.37
CA THR A 37 -4.69 -1.52 -2.28
C THR A 37 -3.94 -1.67 -3.61
N GLN A 38 -4.03 -2.84 -4.26
CA GLN A 38 -3.43 -3.04 -5.59
C GLN A 38 -3.99 -2.05 -6.61
N SER A 39 -5.32 -1.91 -6.66
CA SER A 39 -5.97 -1.02 -7.62
C SER A 39 -5.66 0.46 -7.37
N SER A 40 -5.56 0.88 -6.11
CA SER A 40 -5.37 2.29 -5.76
C SER A 40 -3.93 2.75 -5.97
N LEU A 41 -2.97 1.83 -5.83
CA LEU A 41 -1.55 2.13 -5.90
C LEU A 41 -0.87 1.62 -7.17
N ASP A 42 -1.63 1.09 -8.13
CA ASP A 42 -1.08 0.41 -9.31
C ASP A 42 0.04 -0.60 -8.94
N GLY A 43 -0.27 -1.39 -7.90
CA GLY A 43 0.71 -2.18 -7.17
C GLY A 43 0.38 -3.66 -7.14
N LYS A 44 1.34 -4.44 -6.66
CA LYS A 44 1.18 -5.85 -6.33
C LYS A 44 1.18 -6.02 -4.81
N VAL A 45 0.23 -6.81 -4.32
CA VAL A 45 0.17 -7.22 -2.91
C VAL A 45 0.42 -8.72 -2.81
N ASP A 46 1.23 -9.12 -1.83
CA ASP A 46 1.35 -10.52 -1.41
C ASP A 46 0.97 -10.62 0.07
N ILE A 47 0.18 -11.63 0.43
CA ILE A 47 -0.29 -11.87 1.80
C ILE A 47 0.03 -13.30 2.19
N LYS A 48 0.63 -13.48 3.37
CA LYS A 48 0.91 -14.79 3.95
C LYS A 48 0.42 -14.83 5.39
N PHE A 49 -0.38 -15.84 5.69
CA PHE A 49 -0.71 -16.22 7.05
C PHE A 49 0.26 -17.31 7.50
N ASP A 50 0.89 -17.12 8.66
CA ASP A 50 1.68 -18.15 9.31
C ASP A 50 1.26 -18.32 10.78
N ALA A 51 1.82 -19.35 11.44
CA ALA A 51 1.46 -19.67 12.82
C ALA A 51 1.75 -18.53 13.82
N ASN A 52 2.57 -17.54 13.44
CA ASN A 52 2.98 -16.43 14.29
C ASN A 52 2.28 -15.10 13.92
N GLY A 53 1.50 -15.07 12.84
CA GLY A 53 0.73 -13.90 12.46
C GLY A 53 0.54 -13.71 10.95
N LEU A 54 0.38 -12.44 10.57
CA LEU A 54 0.18 -11.98 9.20
C LEU A 54 1.48 -11.35 8.68
N GLN A 55 1.87 -11.73 7.47
CA GLN A 55 2.87 -11.00 6.70
C GLN A 55 2.23 -10.46 5.44
N TRP A 56 2.40 -9.17 5.19
CA TRP A 56 1.82 -8.46 4.06
C TRP A 56 2.92 -7.66 3.37
N TRP A 57 2.95 -7.71 2.04
CA TRP A 57 3.90 -6.98 1.21
C TRP A 57 3.18 -6.17 0.15
N LEU A 58 3.72 -4.98 -0.14
CA LEU A 58 3.34 -4.13 -1.26
C LEU A 58 4.57 -3.77 -2.08
N ASP A 59 4.41 -3.84 -3.39
CA ASP A 59 5.32 -3.25 -4.38
C ASP A 59 4.50 -2.37 -5.34
N CYS A 60 4.75 -1.07 -5.36
CA CYS A 60 4.07 -0.11 -6.23
C CYS A 60 5.04 0.95 -6.78
N PRO A 61 4.66 1.74 -7.81
CA PRO A 61 5.45 2.89 -8.22
C PRO A 61 5.66 3.85 -7.05
N ALA A 62 6.86 4.41 -6.91
CA ALA A 62 7.13 5.33 -5.80
C ALA A 62 6.30 6.62 -5.91
N GLU A 63 6.07 7.11 -7.13
CA GLU A 63 5.33 8.35 -7.39
C GLU A 63 3.91 8.36 -6.84
N VAL A 64 3.24 7.20 -6.77
CA VAL A 64 1.84 7.12 -6.30
C VAL A 64 1.70 7.26 -4.78
N VAL A 65 2.81 7.17 -4.03
CA VAL A 65 2.82 7.26 -2.54
C VAL A 65 3.61 8.46 -2.02
N VAL A 66 4.09 9.32 -2.90
CA VAL A 66 4.78 10.56 -2.51
C VAL A 66 3.74 11.67 -2.32
N GLU A 67 3.84 12.41 -1.23
CA GLU A 67 3.02 13.61 -1.04
C GLU A 67 3.38 14.66 -2.10
N HIS A 68 2.39 15.09 -2.88
CA HIS A 68 2.52 16.26 -3.73
C HIS A 68 2.16 17.51 -2.92
N ASP A 69 3.11 18.44 -2.77
CA ASP A 69 2.85 19.72 -2.10
C ASP A 69 1.84 20.54 -2.92
N SER A 70 0.59 20.52 -2.47
CA SER A 70 -0.55 21.19 -3.11
C SER A 70 -0.44 22.72 -3.07
N ARG A 71 0.59 23.29 -2.43
CA ARG A 71 0.91 24.72 -2.49
C ARG A 71 1.55 25.14 -3.81
N GLN A 72 2.26 24.28 -4.53
CA GLN A 72 2.96 24.67 -5.77
C GLN A 72 2.03 24.82 -6.99
N GLN A 73 0.79 24.33 -6.95
CA GLN A 73 -0.16 24.46 -8.07
C GLN A 73 -0.94 25.78 -8.11
N ARG A 74 -0.88 26.62 -7.06
CA ARG A 74 -1.65 27.89 -6.99
C ARG A 74 -0.90 29.14 -7.47
N ASP A 75 0.39 29.05 -7.77
CA ASP A 75 1.22 30.21 -8.15
C ASP A 75 1.42 30.40 -9.67
N VAL A 76 0.76 29.58 -10.52
CA VAL A 76 0.71 29.80 -11.98
C VAL A 76 -0.69 30.30 -12.37
N ALA A 77 -1.11 31.42 -11.79
CA ALA A 77 -2.11 32.29 -12.42
C ALA A 77 -1.35 33.52 -12.92
N ALA A 78 -1.07 33.54 -14.23
CA ALA A 78 -0.40 34.67 -14.88
C ALA A 78 -1.25 35.96 -14.75
N PRO A 79 -0.62 37.14 -14.65
CA PRO A 79 -1.32 38.41 -14.55
C PRO A 79 -2.05 38.72 -15.86
N GLY A 80 -3.18 39.44 -15.72
CA GLY A 80 -4.25 39.53 -16.70
C GLY A 80 -3.97 40.15 -18.07
N SER A 81 -5.03 40.15 -18.86
CA SER A 81 -5.21 40.90 -20.10
C SER A 81 -6.59 41.55 -20.09
#